data_AF-A0A8J2QZJ6-F1
#
_entry.id   AF-A0A8J2QZJ6-F1
#
_cell.length_a   1.000
_cell.length_b   1.000
_cell.length_c   1.000
_cell.angle_alpha   90.00
_cell.angle_beta   90.00
_cell.angle_gamma   90.00
#
_symmetry.space_group_name_H-M   'P 1'
#
loop_
_entity.id
_entity.type
_entity.pdbx_description
1 polymer ?
#
loop_
_entity_poly.entity_id
_entity_poly.type
_entity_poly.pdbx_seq_one_letter_code
_entity_poly.pdbx_strand_id
1 'polypeptide(L)'
;MSRPVLSTHALDISTGRPVVGMFVELYKKRDNSWTQWHNTVTSSDGRIQFPFSKDSMPAGTYKLKFNVEDYYKRNEQETLYPFVEVIITY
;
A
#
# COMPACT_ATOMS: atom_id res chain seq x y z
N MET A 1 11.18 -11.79 16.12
CA MET A 1 10.02 -10.99 15.70
C MET A 1 9.20 -11.84 14.75
N SER A 2 7.87 -11.89 14.91
CA SER A 2 7.00 -12.62 13.97
C SER A 2 7.01 -11.93 12.60
N ARG A 3 7.07 -12.70 11.51
CA ARG A 3 7.03 -12.15 10.15
C ARG A 3 5.64 -11.51 9.92
N PRO A 4 5.55 -10.25 9.48
CA PRO A 4 4.26 -9.61 9.27
C PRO A 4 3.47 -10.39 8.21
N VAL A 5 2.16 -10.53 8.43
CA VAL A 5 1.28 -11.29 7.55
C VAL A 5 1.03 -10.56 6.21
N LEU A 6 1.15 -9.24 6.23
CA LEU A 6 1.03 -8.38 5.06
C LEU A 6 2.20 -7.39 5.02
N SER A 7 2.82 -7.30 3.84
CA SER A 7 3.85 -6.31 3.54
C SER A 7 3.76 -5.91 2.07
N THR A 8 4.20 -4.70 1.73
CA THR A 8 4.36 -4.27 0.34
C THR A 8 5.76 -3.71 0.10
N HIS A 9 6.15 -3.63 -1.16
CA HIS A 9 7.36 -2.97 -1.65
C HIS A 9 7.01 -2.25 -2.95
N ALA A 10 7.27 -0.95 -2.98
CA ALA A 10 7.07 -0.10 -4.15
C ALA A 10 8.43 0.33 -4.71
N LEU A 11 8.62 0.06 -6.00
CA LEU A 11 9.83 0.39 -6.76
C LEU A 11 9.44 1.22 -7.97
N ASP A 12 10.12 2.35 -8.17
CA ASP A 12 10.04 3.10 -9.42
C ASP A 12 11.01 2.47 -10.41
N ILE A 13 10.44 1.78 -11.40
CA ILE A 13 11.20 1.07 -12.42
C ILE A 13 11.86 2.01 -13.44
N SER A 14 11.41 3.26 -13.56
CA SER A 14 11.99 4.24 -14.48
C SER A 14 13.35 4.74 -13.98
N THR A 15 13.49 4.87 -12.66
CA THR A 15 14.72 5.31 -12.00
C THR A 15 15.50 4.16 -11.35
N GLY A 16 14.88 2.98 -11.22
CA GLY A 16 15.41 1.83 -10.50
C GLY A 16 15.50 2.05 -8.97
N ARG A 17 14.78 3.04 -8.43
CA ARG A 17 14.87 3.46 -7.03
C ARG A 17 13.62 3.09 -6.24
N PRO A 18 13.74 2.89 -4.91
CA PRO A 18 12.58 2.72 -4.06
C PRO A 18 11.67 3.95 -4.08
N VAL A 19 10.36 3.70 -4.05
CA VAL A 19 9.36 4.77 -3.90
C VAL A 19 9.27 5.13 -2.43
N VAL A 20 9.89 6.23 -2.02
CA VAL A 20 9.92 6.67 -0.61
C VAL A 20 8.77 7.63 -0.31
N GLY A 21 8.11 7.45 0.84
CA GLY A 21 7.09 8.38 1.34
C GLY A 21 5.80 8.42 0.53
N MET A 22 5.46 7.35 -0.19
CA MET A 22 4.17 7.20 -0.87
C MET A 22 3.09 6.80 0.13
N PHE A 23 1.97 7.52 0.14
CA PHE A 23 0.84 7.22 1.01
C PHE A 23 0.07 6.00 0.49
N VAL A 24 -0.11 5.03 1.36
CA VAL A 24 -0.81 3.77 1.07
C VAL A 24 -1.90 3.54 2.10
N GLU A 25 -3.10 3.27 1.61
CA GLU A 25 -4.28 2.99 2.41
C GLU A 25 -4.63 1.51 2.30
N LEU A 26 -4.96 0.88 3.42
CA LEU A 26 -5.44 -0.50 3.50
C LEU A 26 -6.91 -0.49 3.89
N TYR A 27 -7.73 -1.15 3.09
CA TYR A 27 -9.15 -1.34 3.32
C TYR A 27 -9.47 -2.82 3.51
N LYS A 28 -10.48 -3.11 4.32
CA LYS A 28 -11.10 -4.43 4.45
C LYS A 28 -12.49 -4.40 3.81
N LYS A 29 -12.82 -5.42 3.01
CA LYS A 29 -14.16 -5.59 2.48
C LYS A 29 -15.11 -6.03 3.61
N ARG A 30 -16.23 -5.32 3.75
CA ARG A 30 -17.35 -5.68 4.65
C ARG A 30 -18.63 -5.62 3.83
N ASP A 31 -19.26 -6.77 3.64
CA ASP A 31 -20.40 -6.94 2.72
C ASP A 31 -20.07 -6.38 1.32
N ASN A 32 -20.81 -5.35 0.89
CA ASN A 32 -20.61 -4.65 -0.37
C ASN A 32 -19.86 -3.31 -0.22
N SER A 33 -19.19 -3.09 0.90
CA SER A 33 -18.48 -1.84 1.20
C SER A 33 -17.00 -2.07 1.54
N TRP A 34 -16.20 -1.01 1.39
CA TRP A 34 -14.81 -0.96 1.82
C TRP A 34 -14.70 -0.11 3.07
N THR A 35 -14.15 -0.66 4.15
CA THR A 35 -13.84 0.11 5.37
C THR A 35 -12.34 0.31 5.46
N GLN A 36 -11.88 1.57 5.55
CA GLN A 36 -10.47 1.86 5.78
C GLN A 36 -10.07 1.26 7.12
N TRP A 37 -8.98 0.50 7.10
CA TRP A 37 -8.53 -0.25 8.25
C TRP A 37 -7.17 0.21 8.76
N HIS A 38 -6.28 0.64 7.86
CA HIS A 38 -4.99 1.21 8.19
C HIS A 38 -4.54 2.16 7.08
N ASN A 39 -3.62 3.07 7.37
CA ASN A 39 -2.88 3.83 6.37
C ASN A 39 -1.46 4.10 6.87
N THR A 40 -0.52 4.28 5.95
CA THR A 40 0.87 4.61 6.28
C THR A 40 1.61 5.07 5.03
N VAL A 41 2.91 5.33 5.14
CA VAL A 41 3.77 5.71 4.02
C VAL A 41 4.88 4.68 3.82
N THR A 42 5.36 4.54 2.59
CA THR A 42 6.52 3.71 2.30
C THR A 42 7.79 4.25 2.96
N SER A 43 8.61 3.36 3.53
CA SER A 43 9.91 3.70 4.15
C SER A 43 10.98 4.08 3.11
N SER A 44 12.19 4.39 3.59
CA SER A 44 13.35 4.73 2.75
C SER A 44 13.78 3.63 1.78
N ASP A 45 13.42 2.38 2.04
CA ASP A 45 13.61 1.22 1.16
C ASP A 45 12.34 0.89 0.33
N GLY A 46 11.36 1.79 0.31
CA GLY A 46 10.12 1.65 -0.46
C GLY A 46 9.14 0.62 0.10
N ARG A 47 9.34 0.13 1.33
CA ARG A 47 8.53 -0.94 1.92
C ARG A 47 7.48 -0.43 2.90
N ILE A 48 6.51 -1.29 3.17
CA ILE A 48 5.62 -1.18 4.33
C ILE A 48 5.53 -2.56 4.95
N GLN A 49 5.74 -2.63 6.28
CA GLN A 49 5.36 -3.77 7.09
C GLN A 49 4.13 -3.37 7.89
N PHE A 50 2.98 -3.97 7.59
CA PHE A 50 1.76 -3.64 8.32
C PHE A 50 1.81 -4.26 9.72
N PRO A 51 1.28 -3.59 10.76
CA PRO A 51 1.41 -4.00 12.15
C PRO A 51 0.45 -5.15 12.52
N PHE A 52 0.18 -6.06 11.58
CA PHE A 52 -0.74 -7.17 11.78
C PHE A 52 -0.01 -8.51 11.92
N SER A 53 -0.39 -9.25 12.96
CA SER A 53 -0.16 -10.68 13.07
C SER A 53 -1.28 -11.47 12.39
N LYS A 54 -1.08 -12.79 12.22
CA LYS A 54 -2.12 -13.70 11.73
C LYS A 54 -3.41 -13.65 12.56
N ASP A 55 -3.29 -13.45 13.87
CA ASP A 55 -4.45 -13.41 14.77
C ASP A 55 -5.20 -12.08 14.68
N SER A 56 -4.48 -10.98 14.47
CA SER A 56 -5.08 -9.65 14.30
C SER A 56 -5.62 -9.37 12.90
N MET A 57 -5.26 -10.21 11.92
CA MET A 57 -5.73 -10.10 10.54
C MET A 57 -6.59 -11.28 10.15
N PRO A 58 -7.93 -11.18 10.31
CA PRO A 58 -8.82 -12.25 9.92
C PRO A 58 -8.76 -12.52 8.42
N ALA A 59 -9.11 -13.74 8.00
CA ALA A 59 -9.31 -14.04 6.60
C ALA A 59 -10.37 -13.10 5.97
N GLY A 60 -10.22 -12.83 4.68
CA GLY A 60 -11.12 -11.97 3.92
C GLY A 60 -10.45 -11.24 2.77
N THR A 61 -11.21 -10.34 2.14
CA THR A 61 -10.71 -9.53 1.01
C THR A 61 -10.26 -8.17 1.50
N TYR A 62 -9.07 -7.78 1.06
CA TYR A 62 -8.40 -6.53 1.38
C TYR A 62 -8.08 -5.76 0.12
N LYS A 63 -7.95 -4.44 0.25
CA LYS A 63 -7.56 -3.55 -0.84
C LYS A 63 -6.47 -2.60 -0.37
N LEU A 64 -5.36 -2.58 -1.09
CA LEU A 64 -4.30 -1.58 -0.94
C LEU A 64 -4.51 -0.51 -2.00
N LYS A 65 -4.59 0.76 -1.60
CA LYS A 65 -4.64 1.91 -2.50
C LYS A 65 -3.34 2.70 -2.38
N PHE A 66 -2.56 2.71 -3.45
CA PHE A 66 -1.31 3.44 -3.57
C PHE A 66 -1.58 4.80 -4.20
N ASN A 67 -1.28 5.89 -3.51
CA ASN A 67 -1.49 7.25 -4.02
C ASN A 67 -0.31 7.65 -4.92
N VAL A 68 -0.46 7.35 -6.22
CA VAL A 68 0.62 7.45 -7.22
C VAL A 68 0.85 8.88 -7.67
N GLU A 69 -0.23 9.67 -7.82
CA GLU A 69 -0.15 11.06 -8.26
C GLU A 69 0.76 11.90 -7.37
N ASP A 70 0.55 11.83 -6.06
CA ASP A 70 1.30 12.62 -5.08
C ASP A 70 2.80 12.28 -5.09
N TYR A 71 3.16 11.04 -5.41
CA TYR A 71 4.56 10.65 -5.56
C TYR A 71 5.18 11.30 -6.80
N TYR A 72 4.57 11.18 -7.97
CA TYR A 72 5.12 11.74 -9.20
C TYR A 72 5.08 13.27 -9.23
N LYS A 73 4.03 13.91 -8.69
CA LYS A 73 3.95 15.37 -8.56
C LYS A 73 5.11 15.97 -7.76
N ARG A 74 5.52 15.31 -6.66
CA ARG A 74 6.68 15.73 -5.85
C ARG A 74 8.01 15.62 -6.60
N ASN A 75 8.05 14.82 -7.66
CA ASN A 75 9.20 14.63 -8.53
C ASN A 75 9.07 15.40 -9.85
N GLU A 76 8.13 16.35 -9.94
CA GLU A 76 7.88 17.15 -11.16
C GLU A 76 7.56 16.31 -12.40
N GLN A 77 6.88 15.18 -12.18
CA GLN A 77 6.47 14.25 -13.23
C GLN A 77 4.95 14.08 -13.26
N GLU A 78 4.41 13.90 -14.47
CA GLU A 78 3.02 13.52 -14.67
C GLU A 78 2.86 12.00 -14.64
N THR A 79 1.68 11.54 -14.26
CA THR A 79 1.31 10.12 -14.27
C THR A 79 -0.09 9.95 -14.85
N LEU A 80 -0.27 8.89 -15.64
CA LEU A 80 -1.59 8.47 -16.10
C LEU A 80 -2.48 7.98 -14.95
N TYR A 81 -1.86 7.49 -13.88
CA TYR A 81 -2.55 6.85 -12.76
C TYR A 81 -2.57 7.78 -11.56
N PRO A 82 -3.73 8.31 -11.16
CA PRO A 82 -3.83 9.09 -9.92
C PRO A 82 -3.58 8.20 -8.69
N PHE A 83 -4.04 6.95 -8.75
CA PHE A 83 -3.78 5.92 -7.76
C PHE A 83 -3.86 4.54 -8.40
N VAL A 84 -3.34 3.53 -7.70
CA VAL A 84 -3.46 2.12 -8.09
C VAL A 84 -4.07 1.35 -6.92
N GLU A 85 -5.09 0.54 -7.19
CA GLU A 85 -5.70 -0.34 -6.19
C GLU A 85 -5.35 -1.80 -6.47
N VAL A 86 -4.89 -2.51 -5.45
CA VAL A 86 -4.60 -3.95 -5.50
C VAL A 86 -5.52 -4.65 -4.52
N ILE A 87 -6.37 -5.55 -5.03
CA ILE A 87 -7.29 -6.34 -4.23
C ILE A 87 -6.71 -7.73 -4.03
N ILE A 88 -6.64 -8.18 -2.78
CA ILE A 88 -6.11 -9.49 -2.39
C ILE A 88 -7.10 -10.20 -1.46
N THR A 89 -7.09 -11.52 -1.48
CA THR A 89 -7.83 -12.35 -0.52
C THR A 89 -6.80 -13.15 0.28
N TYR A 90 -6.94 -13.08 1.60
CA TYR A 90 -6.09 -13.76 2.59
C TYR A 90 -6.93 -14.73 3.40
#